data_AF-A0A7W1UIA1-F1
#
_entry.id   AF-A0A7W1UIA1-F1
#
_cell.length_a   1.000
_cell.length_b   1.000
_cell.length_c   1.000
_cell.angle_alpha   90.00
_cell.angle_beta   90.00
_cell.angle_gamma   90.00
#
_symmetry.space_group_name_H-M   'P 1'
#
loop_
_entity.id
_entity.type
_entity.pdbx_description
1 polymer ?
#
loop_
_entity_poly.entity_id
_entity_poly.type
_entity_poly.pdbx_seq_one_letter_code
_entity_poly.pdbx_strand_id
1 'polypeptide(L)'
;MTIPDYQTLMLPVLKLAADGKEHKFSQAVEELADAFRLTTAERNELLPSGSQAVFNNRVGWARSYLKQAGLLASPKRGFFTITPKGTDLLATNPTRINASTLEKYPEFIS
;
A
#
# COMPACT_ATOMS: atom_id res chain seq x y z
N MET A 1 6.01 14.92 11.73
CA MET A 1 4.57 14.67 11.44
C MET A 1 4.27 13.24 11.90
N THR A 2 3.03 12.83 12.09
CA THR A 2 2.80 11.42 12.44
C THR A 2 2.98 10.55 11.20
N ILE A 3 3.80 9.50 11.27
CA ILE A 3 3.88 8.46 10.23
C ILE A 3 2.44 8.03 9.89
N PRO A 4 2.02 7.96 8.61
CA PRO A 4 0.65 7.61 8.24
C PRO A 4 0.36 6.15 8.57
N ASP A 5 -0.88 5.83 8.92
CA ASP A 5 -1.31 4.45 9.17
C ASP A 5 -1.46 3.64 7.86
N TYR A 6 -1.66 2.33 7.97
CA TYR A 6 -1.78 1.46 6.80
C TYR A 6 -3.03 1.78 5.96
N GLN A 7 -4.12 2.28 6.55
CA GLN A 7 -5.33 2.62 5.81
C GLN A 7 -5.11 3.86 4.94
N THR A 8 -4.45 4.88 5.50
CA THR A 8 -4.05 6.09 4.80
C THR A 8 -3.14 5.77 3.62
N LEU A 9 -2.33 4.73 3.73
CA LEU A 9 -1.42 4.25 2.68
C LEU A 9 -2.08 3.38 1.60
N MET A 10 -3.31 2.86 1.79
CA MET A 10 -3.96 2.00 0.80
C MET A 10 -4.14 2.69 -0.56
N LEU A 11 -4.70 3.90 -0.57
CA LEU A 11 -4.89 4.63 -1.82
C LEU A 11 -3.55 5.03 -2.49
N PRO A 12 -2.56 5.61 -1.79
CA PRO A 12 -1.24 5.86 -2.36
C PRO A 12 -0.56 4.62 -2.94
N VAL A 13 -0.62 3.47 -2.26
CA VAL A 13 -0.04 2.21 -2.75
C VAL A 13 -0.72 1.75 -4.04
N LEU A 14 -2.05 1.83 -4.11
CA LEU A 14 -2.79 1.46 -5.33
C LEU A 14 -2.47 2.43 -6.48
N LYS A 15 -2.38 3.74 -6.19
CA LYS A 15 -2.03 4.77 -7.18
C LYS A 15 -0.62 4.61 -7.74
N LEU A 16 0.35 4.16 -6.94
CA LEU A 16 1.70 3.87 -7.45
C LEU A 16 1.67 2.83 -8.58
N ALA A 17 0.82 1.81 -8.47
CA ALA A 17 0.67 0.79 -9.49
C ALA A 17 -0.28 1.17 -10.65
N ALA A 18 -0.81 2.39 -10.68
CA ALA A 18 -1.81 2.80 -11.67
C ALA A 18 -1.28 2.82 -13.12
N ASP A 19 0.04 2.78 -13.31
CA ASP A 19 0.68 2.69 -14.62
C ASP A 19 0.61 1.28 -15.25
N GLY A 20 0.06 0.29 -14.53
CA GLY A 20 -0.06 -1.09 -15.00
C GLY A 20 1.25 -1.88 -14.98
N LYS A 21 2.36 -1.31 -14.51
CA LYS A 21 3.68 -1.95 -14.51
C LYS A 21 3.92 -2.71 -13.20
N GLU A 22 4.99 -3.50 -13.20
CA GLU A 22 5.47 -4.15 -11.98
C GLU A 22 6.28 -3.17 -11.13
N HIS A 23 5.89 -3.03 -9.86
CA HIS A 23 6.56 -2.18 -8.89
C HIS A 23 7.28 -3.01 -7.84
N LYS A 24 8.54 -2.68 -7.58
CA LYS A 24 9.30 -3.30 -6.48
C LYS A 24 8.85 -2.70 -5.16
N PHE A 25 8.52 -3.55 -4.19
CA PHE A 25 8.04 -3.12 -2.88
C PHE A 25 8.99 -2.15 -2.16
N SER A 26 10.30 -2.39 -2.23
CA SER A 26 11.28 -1.49 -1.61
C SER A 26 11.33 -0.11 -2.26
N GLN A 27 11.15 -0.02 -3.58
CA GLN A 27 11.10 1.27 -4.28
C GLN A 27 9.80 2.01 -3.94
N ALA A 28 8.67 1.31 -3.95
CA ALA A 28 7.39 1.87 -3.54
C ALA A 28 7.42 2.44 -2.11
N VAL A 29 8.12 1.78 -1.18
CA VAL A 29 8.32 2.30 0.18
C VAL A 29 9.06 3.63 0.15
N GLU A 30 10.18 3.74 -0.57
CA GLU A 30 10.94 5.00 -0.63
C GLU A 30 10.14 6.12 -1.30
N GLU A 31 9.48 5.83 -2.43
CA GLU A 31 8.65 6.80 -3.14
C GLU A 31 7.49 7.32 -2.28
N LEU A 32 6.85 6.45 -1.50
CA LEU A 32 5.83 6.87 -0.55
C LEU A 32 6.43 7.67 0.61
N ALA A 33 7.59 7.29 1.12
CA ALA A 33 8.25 8.05 2.18
C ALA A 33 8.59 9.48 1.72
N ASP A 34 9.02 9.63 0.47
CA ASP A 34 9.26 10.92 -0.17
C ASP A 34 7.95 11.71 -0.35
N ALA A 35 6.90 11.08 -0.86
CA ALA A 35 5.60 11.70 -1.07
C ALA A 35 4.96 12.20 0.23
N PHE A 36 5.15 11.47 1.33
CA PHE A 36 4.70 11.85 2.67
C PHE A 36 5.71 12.73 3.43
N ARG A 37 6.84 13.08 2.80
CA ARG A 37 7.90 13.95 3.36
C ARG A 37 8.43 13.45 4.70
N LEU A 38 8.59 12.14 4.84
CA LEU A 38 9.12 11.54 6.06
C LEU A 38 10.59 11.93 6.26
N THR A 39 10.89 12.39 7.46
CA THR A 39 12.25 12.67 7.93
C THR A 39 13.06 11.38 8.06
N THR A 40 14.39 11.51 8.09
CA THR A 40 15.29 10.37 8.35
C THR A 40 14.97 9.66 9.66
N ALA A 41 14.56 10.38 10.70
CA ALA A 41 14.15 9.79 11.97
C ALA A 41 12.87 8.95 11.81
N GLU A 42 11.84 9.48 11.14
CA GLU A 42 10.58 8.76 10.88
C GLU A 42 10.77 7.53 9.97
N ARG A 43 11.69 7.59 9.00
CA ARG A 43 12.04 6.44 8.14
C ARG A 43 12.74 5.33 8.91
N ASN A 44 13.57 5.69 9.88
CA ASN A 44 14.34 4.76 10.69
C ASN A 44 13.63 4.37 11.99
N GLU A 45 12.45 4.92 12.28
CA GLU A 45 11.66 4.55 13.44
C GLU A 45 11.28 3.07 13.34
N LEU A 46 11.69 2.28 14.33
CA LEU A 46 11.44 0.85 14.38
C LEU A 46 10.16 0.53 15.15
N LEU A 47 9.49 -0.54 14.76
CA LEU A 47 8.45 -1.14 15.61
C LEU A 47 9.02 -1.50 16.99
N PRO A 48 8.17 -1.65 18.03
CA PRO A 48 8.62 -2.11 19.35
C PRO A 48 9.37 -3.45 19.34
N SER A 49 9.14 -4.28 18.32
CA SER A 49 9.88 -5.53 18.10
C SER A 49 11.33 -5.34 17.63
N GLY A 50 11.72 -4.13 17.22
CA GLY A 50 13.07 -3.77 16.77
C GLY A 50 13.46 -4.26 15.37
N SER A 51 12.59 -4.99 14.66
CA SER A 51 12.96 -5.73 13.45
C SER A 51 12.60 -5.05 12.12
N GLN A 52 11.60 -4.15 12.13
CA GLN A 52 11.12 -3.48 10.92
C GLN A 52 10.90 -2.00 11.20
N ALA A 53 11.22 -1.16 10.22
CA ALA A 53 10.79 0.22 10.22
C ALA A 53 9.25 0.30 10.21
N VAL A 54 8.71 1.19 11.04
CA VAL A 54 7.26 1.41 11.22
C VAL A 54 6.62 1.69 9.87
N PHE A 55 7.20 2.58 9.06
CA PHE A 55 6.63 2.94 7.76
C PHE A 55 6.62 1.75 6.78
N ASN A 56 7.73 1.02 6.65
CA ASN A 56 7.81 -0.17 5.79
C ASN A 56 6.76 -1.20 6.17
N ASN A 57 6.54 -1.42 7.47
CA ASN A 57 5.52 -2.33 7.97
C ASN A 57 4.12 -1.87 7.54
N ARG A 58 3.81 -0.58 7.67
CA ARG A 58 2.50 -0.02 7.31
C ARG A 58 2.23 -0.03 5.80
N VAL A 59 3.22 0.25 4.96
CA VAL A 59 3.12 0.06 3.50
C VAL A 59 2.92 -1.43 3.17
N GLY A 60 3.59 -2.32 3.91
CA GLY A 60 3.42 -3.77 3.81
C GLY A 60 1.98 -4.21 4.07
N TRP A 61 1.36 -3.72 5.15
CA TRP A 61 -0.04 -4.00 5.46
C TRP A 61 -1.01 -3.45 4.42
N ALA A 62 -0.82 -2.20 3.99
CA ALA A 62 -1.61 -1.60 2.93
C ALA A 62 -1.61 -2.48 1.65
N ARG A 63 -0.41 -2.88 1.19
CA ARG A 63 -0.25 -3.77 0.04
C ARG A 63 -0.91 -5.13 0.26
N SER A 64 -0.72 -5.75 1.43
CA SER A 64 -1.26 -7.07 1.74
C SER A 64 -2.79 -7.08 1.68
N TYR A 65 -3.44 -6.07 2.26
CA TYR A 65 -4.89 -5.97 2.23
C TYR A 65 -5.44 -5.65 0.84
N LEU A 66 -4.79 -4.77 0.07
CA LEU A 66 -5.16 -4.54 -1.33
C LEU A 66 -5.01 -5.82 -2.18
N LYS A 67 -3.95 -6.61 -1.93
CA LYS A 67 -3.77 -7.91 -2.58
C LYS A 67 -4.86 -8.91 -2.18
N GLN A 68 -5.20 -8.98 -0.90
CA GLN A 68 -6.27 -9.84 -0.39
C GLN A 68 -7.62 -9.49 -1.02
N ALA A 69 -7.92 -8.20 -1.20
CA ALA A 69 -9.11 -7.72 -1.91
C ALA A 69 -9.04 -7.90 -3.44
N GLY A 70 -7.97 -8.50 -3.99
CA GLY A 70 -7.80 -8.72 -5.42
C GLY A 70 -7.53 -7.44 -6.23
N LEU A 71 -7.21 -6.32 -5.58
CA LEU A 71 -6.90 -5.04 -6.23
C LEU A 71 -5.45 -4.96 -6.71
N LEU A 72 -4.56 -5.71 -6.07
CA LEU A 72 -3.17 -5.89 -6.46
C LEU A 72 -2.87 -7.38 -6.68
N ALA A 73 -1.97 -7.67 -7.61
CA ALA A 73 -1.35 -8.98 -7.78
C ALA A 73 0.12 -8.94 -7.37
N SER A 74 0.71 -10.10 -7.08
CA SER A 74 2.12 -10.26 -6.75
C SER A 74 2.78 -11.16 -7.79
N PRO A 75 3.23 -10.63 -8.94
CA PRO A 75 3.69 -11.44 -10.06
C PRO A 75 4.97 -12.22 -9.72
N LYS A 76 5.82 -11.65 -8.86
CA LYS A 76 7.04 -12.27 -8.35
C LYS A 76 7.37 -11.76 -6.94
N ARG A 77 8.31 -12.44 -6.27
CA ARG A 77 8.71 -12.10 -4.90
C ARG A 77 9.16 -10.64 -4.79
N GLY A 78 8.54 -9.88 -3.90
CA GLY A 78 8.89 -8.48 -3.65
C GLY A 78 8.38 -7.49 -4.69
N PHE A 79 7.54 -7.91 -5.63
CA PHE A 79 6.90 -7.04 -6.63
C PHE A 79 5.38 -7.09 -6.51
N PHE A 80 4.72 -6.04 -7.00
CA PHE A 80 3.26 -5.98 -7.14
C PHE A 80 2.86 -5.23 -8.41
N THR A 81 1.66 -5.48 -8.90
CA THR A 81 1.04 -4.77 -10.03
C THR A 81 -0.46 -4.60 -9.78
N ILE A 82 -1.08 -3.60 -10.41
CA ILE A 82 -2.52 -3.38 -10.32
C ILE A 82 -3.28 -4.44 -11.12
N THR A 83 -4.44 -4.85 -10.62
CA THR A 83 -5.37 -5.73 -11.36
C THR A 83 -6.43 -4.92 -12.08
N PRO A 84 -7.22 -5.50 -13.00
CA PRO A 84 -8.39 -4.82 -13.57
C PRO A 84 -9.32 -4.23 -12.50
N LYS A 85 -9.59 -4.98 -11.41
CA LYS A 85 -10.38 -4.50 -10.27
C LYS A 85 -9.76 -3.28 -9.58
N GLY A 86 -8.44 -3.26 -9.45
CA GLY A 86 -7.70 -2.12 -8.91
C GLY A 86 -7.86 -0.88 -9.79
N THR A 87 -7.74 -1.05 -11.11
CA THR A 87 -7.95 0.02 -12.09
C THR A 87 -9.38 0.55 -12.05
N ASP A 88 -10.38 -0.35 -12.01
CA ASP A 88 -11.80 0.01 -11.90
C ASP A 88 -12.07 0.82 -10.63
N LEU A 89 -11.48 0.43 -9.49
CA LEU A 89 -11.60 1.18 -8.25
C LEU A 89 -10.98 2.58 -8.38
N LEU A 90 -9.80 2.72 -8.98
CA LEU A 90 -9.18 4.03 -9.19
C LEU A 90 -10.00 4.93 -10.13
N ALA A 91 -10.69 4.35 -11.12
CA ALA A 91 -11.56 5.08 -12.04
C ALA A 91 -12.76 5.73 -11.32
N THR A 92 -13.17 5.22 -10.15
CA THR A 92 -14.19 5.87 -9.29
C THR A 92 -13.68 7.13 -8.57
N ASN A 93 -12.40 7.49 -8.77
CA ASN A 93 -11.71 8.60 -8.13
C ASN A 93 -11.89 8.65 -6.60
N PRO A 94 -11.56 7.56 -5.88
CA PRO A 94 -11.74 7.51 -4.44
C PRO A 94 -10.80 8.51 -3.76
N THR A 95 -11.32 9.23 -2.78
CA THR A 95 -10.52 10.11 -1.92
C THR A 95 -9.79 9.33 -0.82
N ARG A 96 -10.29 8.15 -0.45
CA ARG A 96 -9.71 7.23 0.53
C ARG A 96 -10.06 5.79 0.21
N ILE A 97 -9.15 4.87 0.52
CA ILE A 97 -9.42 3.43 0.58
C ILE A 97 -9.14 2.99 2.02
N ASN A 98 -10.04 2.23 2.61
CA ASN A 98 -9.94 1.71 3.97
C ASN A 98 -10.56 0.31 4.05
N ALA A 99 -10.56 -0.31 5.25
CA ALA A 99 -11.16 -1.63 5.44
C ALA A 99 -12.60 -1.72 4.92
N SER A 100 -13.46 -0.73 5.20
CA SER A 100 -14.85 -0.72 4.70
C SER A 100 -14.96 -0.63 3.18
N THR A 101 -13.95 -0.10 2.50
CA THR A 101 -13.87 -0.15 1.03
C THR A 101 -13.51 -1.56 0.57
N LEU A 102 -12.59 -2.22 1.26
CA LEU A 102 -12.13 -3.57 0.95
C LEU A 102 -13.17 -4.64 1.28
N GLU A 103 -14.02 -4.42 2.28
CA GLU A 103 -15.17 -5.28 2.61
C GLU A 103 -16.18 -5.41 1.45
N LYS A 104 -16.10 -4.57 0.41
CA LYS A 104 -16.93 -4.74 -0.80
C LYS A 104 -16.44 -5.87 -1.70
N TYR A 105 -15.25 -6.41 -1.46
CA TYR A 105 -14.62 -7.46 -2.25
C TYR A 105 -14.77 -8.81 -1.53
N PRO A 106 -15.44 -9.80 -2.15
CA PRO A 106 -15.63 -11.13 -1.55
C PRO A 106 -14.32 -11.78 -1.09
N GLU A 107 -13.22 -11.55 -1.83
CA GLU A 107 -11.89 -12.08 -1.52
C GLU A 107 -11.29 -11.52 -0.22
N PHE A 108 -11.80 -10.38 0.26
CA PHE A 108 -11.31 -9.75 1.49
C PHE A 108 -11.96 -10.30 2.76
N ILE A 109 -13.24 -10.69 2.68
CA ILE A 109 -14.02 -11.19 3.83
C ILE A 109 -13.94 -12.73 3.96
N SER A 110 -13.47 -13.41 2.92
CA SER A 110 -13.36 -14.88 2.89
C SER A 110 -12.20 -15.45 3.70
#